data_AF-A0A2S6UK95-F1
#
_entry.id   AF-A0A2S6UK95-F1
#
_cell.length_a   1.000
_cell.length_b   1.000
_cell.length_c   1.000
_cell.angle_alpha   90.00
_cell.angle_beta   90.00
_cell.angle_gamma   90.00
#
_symmetry.space_group_name_H-M   'P 1'
#
loop_
_entity.id
_entity.type
_entity.pdbx_description
1 polymer ?
#
loop_
_entity_poly.entity_id
_entity_poly.type
_entity_poly.pdbx_seq_one_letter_code
_entity_poly.pdbx_strand_id
1 'polypeptide(L)'
;MLFPVPWACEPSISHLATPDEMKSLLTEACFKVLGVHNSTDGSQSWFEAMTARMEKSGLAPVTLQAFLGSDFPEMARNEVRNLAERRIRTVSYICEA
;
A
#
# COMPACT_ATOMS: atom_id res chain seq x y z
N MET A 1 -15.01 7.70 6.72
CA MET A 1 -14.62 7.39 5.32
C MET A 1 -13.48 6.41 5.39
N LEU A 2 -13.48 5.39 4.54
CA LEU A 2 -12.45 4.34 4.53
C LEU A 2 -11.35 4.80 3.55
N PHE A 3 -10.20 5.23 4.06
CA PHE A 3 -9.08 5.61 3.20
C PHE A 3 -8.41 4.38 2.59
N PRO A 4 -7.80 4.53 1.40
CA PRO A 4 -7.38 3.37 0.62
C PRO A 4 -6.24 2.57 1.27
N VAL A 5 -5.45 3.23 2.13
CA VAL A 5 -4.11 2.81 2.56
C VAL A 5 -3.84 3.20 4.01
N PRO A 6 -2.89 2.55 4.71
CA PRO A 6 -2.83 2.65 6.16
C PRO A 6 -2.14 3.90 6.72
N TRP A 7 -1.63 4.80 5.88
CA TRP A 7 -1.01 6.06 6.32
C TRP A 7 -1.96 7.27 6.28
N ALA A 8 -3.14 7.13 5.67
CA ALA A 8 -4.07 8.24 5.47
C ALA A 8 -5.23 8.17 6.46
N CYS A 9 -5.28 9.11 7.41
CA CYS A 9 -6.41 9.31 8.33
C CYS A 9 -7.35 10.46 7.93
N GLU A 10 -6.93 11.29 6.97
CA GLU A 10 -7.70 12.42 6.45
C GLU A 10 -7.48 12.59 4.92
N PRO A 11 -8.40 13.25 4.19
CA PRO A 11 -8.30 13.36 2.73
C PRO A 11 -7.07 14.13 2.24
N SER A 12 -6.60 15.11 3.02
CA SER A 12 -5.42 15.95 2.74
C SER A 12 -4.12 15.15 2.60
N ILE A 13 -4.07 13.92 3.09
CA ILE A 13 -2.90 13.04 3.02
C ILE A 13 -3.18 11.71 2.26
N SER A 14 -4.28 11.65 1.52
CA SER A 14 -4.71 10.47 0.75
C SER A 14 -4.52 10.67 -0.76
N HIS A 15 -3.28 10.78 -1.23
CA HIS A 15 -2.94 11.06 -2.64
C HIS A 15 -2.33 9.83 -3.32
N LEU A 16 -3.16 8.93 -3.84
CA LEU A 16 -2.70 7.83 -4.69
C LEU A 16 -2.75 8.25 -6.15
N ALA A 17 -1.65 7.99 -6.87
CA ALA A 17 -1.59 8.15 -8.31
C ALA A 17 -1.91 6.84 -9.03
N THR A 18 -2.55 6.96 -10.18
CA THR A 18 -2.72 5.87 -11.14
C THR A 18 -1.37 5.47 -11.75
N PRO A 19 -1.28 4.27 -12.37
CA PRO A 19 -0.03 3.86 -13.01
C PRO A 19 0.46 4.79 -14.11
N ASP A 20 -0.45 5.46 -14.82
CA ASP A 20 -0.07 6.40 -15.88
C ASP A 20 0.36 7.75 -15.31
N GLU A 21 -0.32 8.27 -14.28
CA GLU A 21 0.13 9.45 -13.54
C GLU A 21 1.52 9.24 -12.92
N MET A 22 1.79 8.08 -12.32
CA MET A 22 3.11 7.77 -11.77
C MET A 22 4.22 7.76 -12.82
N LYS A 23 3.96 7.24 -14.03
CA LYS A 23 4.96 7.28 -15.11
C LYS A 23 5.24 8.71 -15.55
N SER A 24 4.21 9.55 -15.66
CA SER A 24 4.37 10.97 -15.98
C SER A 24 5.20 11.68 -14.90
N LEU A 25 4.83 11.51 -13.62
CA LEU A 25 5.55 12.10 -12.49
C LEU A 25 7.03 11.69 -12.46
N LEU A 26 7.34 10.41 -12.70
CA LEU A 26 8.72 9.93 -12.76
C LEU A 26 9.49 10.56 -13.92
N THR A 27 8.88 10.62 -15.11
CA THR A 27 9.52 11.17 -16.32
C THR A 27 9.74 12.69 -16.19
N GLU A 28 8.78 13.42 -15.65
CA GLU A 28 8.87 14.86 -15.36
C GLU A 28 9.96 15.17 -14.31
N ALA A 29 10.19 14.24 -13.39
CA ALA A 29 11.29 14.27 -12.43
C ALA A 29 12.64 13.77 -13.03
N CYS A 30 12.73 13.64 -14.35
CA CYS A 30 13.91 13.18 -15.10
C CYS A 30 14.34 11.73 -14.85
N PHE A 31 13.51 10.90 -14.22
CA PHE A 31 13.80 9.46 -14.11
C PHE A 31 13.44 8.73 -15.40
N LYS A 32 14.33 7.85 -15.84
CA LYS A 32 14.06 6.90 -16.91
C LYS A 32 13.50 5.61 -16.33
N VAL A 33 12.24 5.29 -16.67
CA VAL A 33 11.59 4.05 -16.23
C VAL A 33 12.14 2.87 -17.04
N LEU A 34 12.83 1.95 -16.37
CA LEU A 34 13.41 0.74 -16.95
C LEU A 34 12.46 -0.46 -16.88
N GLY A 35 11.58 -0.49 -15.88
CA GLY A 35 10.65 -1.58 -15.67
C GLY A 35 9.48 -1.20 -14.79
N VAL A 36 8.33 -1.82 -15.06
CA VAL A 36 7.11 -1.69 -14.25
C VAL A 36 6.60 -3.08 -13.95
N HIS A 37 6.37 -3.36 -12.68
CA HIS A 37 5.85 -4.64 -12.23
C HIS A 37 4.59 -4.43 -11.40
N ASN A 38 3.46 -4.96 -11.89
CA ASN A 38 2.24 -5.01 -11.11
C ASN A 38 2.32 -6.19 -10.14
N SER A 39 2.46 -5.88 -8.85
CA SER A 39 2.57 -6.86 -7.76
C SER A 39 1.27 -7.00 -6.98
N THR A 40 0.14 -6.48 -7.47
CA THR A 40 -1.15 -6.43 -6.73
C THR A 40 -1.56 -7.80 -6.19
N ASP A 41 -1.48 -8.84 -7.01
CA ASP A 41 -1.88 -10.20 -6.62
C ASP A 41 -0.96 -10.75 -5.52
N GLY A 42 0.35 -10.59 -5.70
CA GLY A 42 1.34 -11.03 -4.72
C GLY A 42 1.21 -10.27 -3.39
N SER A 43 0.95 -8.97 -3.45
CA SER A 43 0.69 -8.15 -2.26
C SER A 43 -0.59 -8.58 -1.54
N GLN A 44 -1.68 -8.83 -2.28
CA GLN A 44 -2.92 -9.32 -1.67
C GLN A 44 -2.68 -10.61 -0.89
N SER A 45 -2.06 -11.62 -1.51
CA SER A 45 -1.76 -12.89 -0.84
C SER A 45 -0.82 -12.71 0.36
N TRP A 46 0.16 -11.80 0.26
CA TRP A 46 1.07 -11.50 1.36
C TRP A 46 0.34 -10.89 2.56
N PHE A 47 -0.54 -9.91 2.31
CA PHE A 47 -1.31 -9.26 3.37
C PHE A 47 -2.29 -10.22 4.04
N GLU A 48 -3.00 -11.05 3.26
CA GLU A 48 -3.89 -12.10 3.78
C GLU A 48 -3.13 -13.08 4.69
N ALA A 49 -1.94 -13.52 4.26
CA ALA A 49 -1.07 -14.39 5.06
C ALA A 49 -0.56 -13.72 6.33
N MET A 50 -0.20 -12.43 6.26
CA MET A 50 0.23 -11.64 7.42
C MET A 50 -0.89 -11.54 8.47
N THR A 51 -2.12 -11.23 8.05
CA THR A 51 -3.28 -11.17 8.96
C THR A 51 -3.51 -12.51 9.64
N ALA A 52 -3.53 -13.62 8.88
CA ALA A 52 -3.69 -14.97 9.44
C ALA A 52 -2.57 -15.36 10.43
N ARG A 53 -1.34 -14.88 10.21
CA ARG A 53 -0.21 -15.11 11.13
C ARG A 53 -0.36 -14.32 12.43
N MET A 54 -0.82 -13.06 12.35
CA MET A 54 -1.03 -12.22 13.54
C MET A 54 -2.09 -12.81 14.47
N GLU A 55 -3.15 -13.40 13.92
CA GLU A 55 -4.19 -14.09 14.70
C GLU A 55 -3.66 -15.31 15.48
N LYS A 56 -2.69 -16.03 14.90
CA LYS A 56 -2.15 -17.28 15.49
C LYS A 56 -1.00 -17.05 16.47
N SER A 57 -0.11 -16.09 16.17
CA SER A 57 1.18 -15.95 16.86
C SER A 57 1.28 -14.68 17.72
N GLY A 58 0.23 -13.85 17.73
CA GLY A 58 0.25 -12.53 18.36
C GLY A 58 1.05 -11.50 17.57
N LEU A 59 1.00 -10.26 18.03
CA LEU A 59 1.69 -9.14 17.39
C LEU A 59 3.21 -9.24 17.64
N ALA A 60 4.00 -8.89 16.62
CA ALA A 60 5.43 -8.68 16.81
C ALA A 60 5.68 -7.55 17.85
N PRO A 61 6.82 -7.55 18.57
CA PRO A 61 7.10 -6.53 19.59
C PRO A 61 7.10 -5.09 19.04
N VAL A 62 7.45 -4.93 17.76
CA VAL A 62 7.36 -3.67 17.03
C VAL A 62 6.44 -3.87 15.84
N THR A 63 5.39 -3.07 15.75
CA THR A 63 4.43 -3.08 14.65
C THR A 63 4.24 -1.67 14.09
N LEU A 64 3.66 -1.58 12.90
CA LEU A 64 3.26 -0.28 12.32
C LEU A 64 2.27 0.48 13.22
N GLN A 65 1.53 -0.20 14.09
CA GLN A 65 0.69 0.43 15.11
C GLN A 65 1.47 1.38 16.04
N ALA A 66 2.75 1.09 16.30
CA ALA A 66 3.59 1.97 17.12
C ALA A 66 3.82 3.36 16.47
N PHE A 67 3.69 3.44 15.14
CA PHE A 67 3.88 4.66 14.36
C PHE A 67 2.56 5.29 13.93
N LEU A 68 1.58 4.45 13.56
CA LEU A 68 0.29 4.86 12.99
C LEU A 68 -0.82 4.96 14.04
N GLY A 69 -0.53 4.62 15.30
CA GLY A 69 -1.45 4.78 16.42
C GLY A 69 -2.55 3.71 16.47
N SER A 70 -3.57 3.97 17.29
CA SER A 70 -4.65 3.03 17.61
C SER A 70 -5.52 2.64 16.41
N ASP A 71 -5.52 3.46 15.36
CA ASP A 71 -6.40 3.27 14.20
C ASP A 71 -5.82 2.28 13.18
N PHE A 72 -4.55 1.89 13.36
CA PHE A 72 -3.83 0.98 12.48
C PHE A 72 -4.58 -0.33 12.16
N PRO A 73 -5.24 -1.02 13.13
CA PRO A 73 -5.96 -2.25 12.81
C PRO A 73 -7.11 -2.03 11.80
N GLU A 74 -7.79 -0.88 11.86
CA GLU A 74 -8.84 -0.55 10.89
C GLU A 74 -8.26 -0.16 9.54
N MET A 75 -7.22 0.67 9.54
CA MET A 75 -6.43 1.05 8.37
C MET A 75 -5.91 -0.17 7.59
N ALA A 76 -5.34 -1.15 8.28
CA ALA A 76 -4.86 -2.39 7.66
C ALA A 76 -6.01 -3.21 7.06
N ARG A 77 -7.15 -3.33 7.75
CA ARG A 77 -8.35 -3.99 7.19
C ARG A 77 -8.85 -3.28 5.94
N ASN A 78 -8.79 -1.96 5.90
CA ASN A 78 -9.18 -1.17 4.73
C ASN A 78 -8.26 -1.48 3.55
N GLU A 79 -6.95 -1.46 3.74
CA GLU A 79 -5.97 -1.80 2.71
C GLU A 79 -6.22 -3.19 2.11
N VAL A 80 -6.40 -4.22 2.95
CA VAL A 80 -6.68 -5.59 2.48
C VAL A 80 -7.95 -5.65 1.65
N ARG A 81 -9.04 -5.02 2.12
CA ARG A 81 -10.30 -4.96 1.36
C ARG A 81 -10.12 -4.22 0.04
N ASN A 82 -9.38 -3.11 0.04
CA ASN A 82 -9.18 -2.30 -1.16
C ASN A 82 -8.31 -3.02 -2.20
N LEU A 83 -7.35 -3.84 -1.78
CA LEU A 83 -6.60 -4.74 -2.68
C LEU A 83 -7.52 -5.81 -3.27
N ALA A 84 -8.29 -6.50 -2.44
CA ALA A 84 -9.22 -7.55 -2.88
C ALA A 84 -10.28 -7.03 -3.87
N GLU A 85 -10.82 -5.83 -3.61
CA GLU A 85 -11.81 -5.16 -4.47
C GLU A 85 -11.18 -4.42 -5.67
N ARG A 86 -9.85 -4.48 -5.85
CA ARG A 86 -9.11 -3.78 -6.92
C ARG A 86 -9.31 -2.26 -6.93
N ARG A 87 -9.58 -1.68 -5.76
CA ARG A 87 -9.64 -0.23 -5.54
C ARG A 87 -8.25 0.40 -5.46
N ILE A 88 -7.24 -0.40 -5.10
CA ILE A 88 -5.84 -0.03 -5.16
C ILE A 88 -5.02 -1.10 -5.88
N ARG A 89 -3.81 -0.70 -6.31
CA ARG A 89 -2.81 -1.58 -6.92
C ARG A 89 -1.47 -1.34 -6.24
N THR A 90 -0.71 -2.41 -6.04
CA THR A 90 0.72 -2.30 -5.70
C THR A 90 1.51 -2.44 -6.99
N VAL A 91 2.34 -1.44 -7.27
CA VAL A 91 3.14 -1.37 -8.51
C VAL A 91 4.54 -0.92 -8.14
N SER A 92 5.52 -1.69 -8.60
CA SER A 92 6.93 -1.34 -8.46
C SER A 92 7.45 -0.75 -9.76
N TYR A 93 8.21 0.34 -9.65
CA TYR A 93 8.90 1.00 -10.76
C TYR A 93 10.40 0.87 -10.54
N ILE A 94 11.13 0.42 -11.57
CA ILE A 94 12.59 0.38 -11.59
C ILE A 94 13.03 1.55 -12.46
N CYS A 95 13.81 2.46 -11.89
CA CYS A 95 14.19 3.72 -12.53
C CYS A 95 15.70 3.95 -12.49
N GLU A 96 16.20 4.65 -13.50
CA GLU A 96 17.55 5.22 -13.59
C GLU A 96 17.44 6.75 -13.50
N ALA A 97 18.39 7.38 -12.78
CA ALA A 97 18.44 8.81 -12.50
C ALA A 97 19.55 9.50 -13.29
#